data_AF-A0A173UIP6-F1
#
_entry.id   AF-A0A173UIP6-F1
#
_cell.length_a   1.000
_cell.length_b   1.000
_cell.length_c   1.000
_cell.angle_alpha   90.00
_cell.angle_beta   90.00
_cell.angle_gamma   90.00
#
_symmetry.space_group_name_H-M   'P 1'
#
loop_
_entity.id
_entity.type
_entity.pdbx_description
1 polymer ?
#
loop_
_entity_poly.entity_id
_entity_poly.type
_entity_poly.pdbx_seq_one_letter_code
_entity_poly.pdbx_strand_id
1 'polypeptide(L)'
;MICEKCKGKMNWSIEGATQGWRCPMCGWNIITTYIEDIDRDETEYSLYIKNVTEVDAEKIKFVAKTANVNFVIAKQMLEKREACILKAKAPKIKPVITKLQELGIDFNVNPSFNY
;
A
#
# COMPACT_ATOMS: atom_id res chain seq x y z
N MET A 1 -4.13 -3.07 -31.45
CA MET A 1 -2.88 -3.30 -32.19
C MET A 1 -3.04 -4.53 -33.09
N ILE A 2 -2.33 -4.59 -34.23
CA ILE A 2 -2.32 -5.73 -35.15
C ILE A 2 -0.98 -6.45 -35.04
N CYS A 3 -0.98 -7.78 -35.03
CA CYS A 3 0.23 -8.58 -34.93
C CYS A 3 1.09 -8.43 -36.19
N GLU A 4 2.37 -8.15 -36.01
CA GLU A 4 3.29 -7.97 -37.13
C GLU A 4 3.50 -9.25 -37.94
N LYS A 5 3.49 -10.41 -37.27
CA LYS A 5 3.71 -11.74 -37.86
C LYS A 5 2.51 -12.29 -38.63
N CYS A 6 1.33 -12.34 -38.01
CA CYS A 6 0.16 -13.01 -38.59
C CYS A 6 -0.98 -12.07 -38.99
N LYS A 7 -0.80 -10.75 -38.84
CA LYS A 7 -1.81 -9.70 -39.08
C LYS A 7 -3.12 -9.87 -38.30
N GLY A 8 -3.14 -10.74 -37.29
CA GLY A 8 -4.27 -10.94 -36.40
C GLY A 8 -4.43 -9.80 -35.38
N LYS A 9 -5.65 -9.58 -34.89
CA LYS A 9 -5.93 -8.62 -33.81
C LYS A 9 -5.27 -9.08 -32.50
N MET A 10 -4.59 -8.17 -31.83
CA MET A 10 -3.96 -8.44 -30.53
C MET A 10 -4.85 -8.00 -29.37
N ASN A 11 -4.66 -8.65 -28.21
CA ASN A 11 -5.35 -8.33 -26.97
C ASN A 11 -4.39 -7.62 -26.02
N TRP A 12 -4.86 -6.57 -25.36
CA TRP A 12 -4.14 -5.95 -24.26
C TRP A 12 -4.45 -6.69 -22.96
N SER A 13 -3.44 -6.92 -22.14
CA SER A 13 -3.59 -7.56 -20.84
C SER A 13 -2.56 -7.02 -19.85
N ILE A 14 -2.95 -6.98 -18.59
CA ILE A 14 -2.05 -6.76 -17.45
C ILE A 14 -2.08 -8.02 -16.60
N GLU A 15 -0.91 -8.59 -16.33
CA GLU A 15 -0.72 -9.79 -15.51
C GLU A 15 0.45 -9.55 -14.55
N GLY A 16 0.12 -9.33 -13.27
CA GLY A 16 1.11 -8.91 -12.27
C GLY A 16 1.85 -7.65 -12.72
N ALA A 17 3.17 -7.68 -12.66
CA ALA A 17 4.04 -6.57 -13.08
C ALA A 17 4.28 -6.50 -14.60
N THR A 18 3.49 -7.20 -15.43
CA THR A 18 3.64 -7.21 -16.89
C THR A 18 2.39 -6.65 -17.57
N GLN A 19 2.56 -5.71 -18.49
CA GLN A 19 1.48 -5.25 -19.38
C GLN A 19 1.91 -5.36 -20.84
N GLY A 20 0.95 -5.51 -21.73
CA GLY A 20 1.26 -5.42 -23.15
C GLY A 20 0.23 -6.05 -24.07
N TRP A 21 0.60 -6.12 -25.34
CA TRP A 21 -0.19 -6.72 -26.39
C TRP A 21 0.26 -8.16 -26.64
N ARG A 22 -0.68 -9.10 -26.64
CA ARG A 22 -0.44 -10.50 -26.98
C ARG A 22 -1.31 -10.94 -28.15
N CYS A 23 -0.69 -11.63 -29.11
CA CYS A 23 -1.41 -12.21 -30.23
C CYS A 23 -1.92 -13.61 -29.87
N PRO A 24 -3.25 -13.85 -29.85
CA PRO A 24 -3.80 -15.16 -29.52
C PRO A 24 -3.54 -16.21 -30.62
N MET A 25 -3.28 -15.78 -31.86
CA MET A 25 -3.15 -16.68 -33.01
C MET A 25 -1.76 -17.30 -33.16
N CYS A 26 -0.69 -16.59 -32.79
CA CYS A 26 0.68 -17.04 -33.03
C CYS A 26 1.63 -16.85 -31.82
N GLY A 27 1.13 -16.37 -30.69
CA GLY A 27 1.90 -16.19 -29.45
C GLY A 27 2.88 -15.01 -29.44
N TRP A 28 3.07 -14.31 -30.58
CA TRP A 28 3.89 -13.12 -30.63
C TRP A 28 3.34 -12.02 -29.71
N ASN A 29 4.21 -11.32 -29.00
CA ASN A 29 3.83 -10.33 -28.01
C ASN A 29 4.82 -9.16 -27.95
N ILE A 30 4.30 -8.02 -27.52
CA ILE A 30 5.08 -6.86 -27.08
C ILE A 30 4.62 -6.57 -25.66
N ILE A 31 5.52 -6.77 -24.70
CA ILE A 31 5.24 -6.56 -23.28
C ILE A 31 6.26 -5.59 -22.68
N THR A 32 5.82 -4.88 -21.66
CA THR A 32 6.64 -4.00 -20.83
C THR A 32 6.23 -4.18 -19.37
N THR A 33 7.04 -3.66 -18.46
CA THR A 33 6.72 -3.66 -17.04
C THR A 33 5.49 -2.79 -16.79
N TYR A 34 4.54 -3.32 -16.05
CA TYR A 34 3.47 -2.56 -15.43
C TYR A 34 3.91 -2.16 -14.02
N ILE A 35 3.79 -0.88 -13.71
CA ILE A 35 4.03 -0.35 -12.37
C ILE A 35 2.67 0.16 -11.89
N GLU A 36 2.17 -0.39 -10.79
CA GLU A 36 0.89 0.02 -10.22
C GLU A 36 0.90 1.49 -9.84
N ASP A 37 -0.26 2.16 -9.90
CA ASP A 37 -0.34 3.59 -9.61
C ASP A 37 0.15 3.93 -8.19
N ILE A 38 -0.06 3.02 -7.22
CA ILE A 38 0.45 3.15 -5.86
C ILE A 38 1.99 3.16 -5.78
N ASP A 39 2.66 2.39 -6.65
CA ASP A 39 4.13 2.33 -6.71
C ASP A 39 4.72 3.50 -7.47
N ARG A 40 3.94 4.12 -8.35
CA ARG A 40 4.29 5.36 -9.07
C ARG A 40 4.05 6.61 -8.22
N ASP A 41 3.30 6.49 -7.13
CA ASP A 41 3.01 7.60 -6.25
C ASP A 41 4.26 8.06 -5.49
N GLU A 42 4.65 9.32 -5.72
CA GLU A 42 5.78 9.95 -5.05
C GLU A 42 5.39 10.67 -3.77
N THR A 43 4.09 10.79 -3.48
CA THR A 43 3.55 11.46 -2.30
C THR A 43 4.00 10.75 -1.03
N GLU A 44 4.51 11.53 -0.09
CA GLU A 44 4.78 11.07 1.26
C GLU A 44 3.52 11.26 2.12
N TYR A 45 3.08 10.16 2.73
CA TYR A 45 1.93 10.13 3.62
C TYR A 45 2.38 10.04 5.07
N SER A 46 1.67 10.76 5.93
CA SER A 46 1.81 10.69 7.38
C SER A 46 0.59 9.98 7.98
N LEU A 47 0.85 8.91 8.73
CA LEU A 47 -0.16 8.09 9.39
C LEU A 47 -0.22 8.44 10.88
N TYR A 48 -1.41 8.75 11.35
CA TYR A 48 -1.70 9.15 12.72
C TYR A 48 -2.69 8.19 13.36
N ILE A 49 -2.41 7.78 14.59
CA ILE A 49 -3.36 7.01 15.40
C ILE A 49 -4.28 7.98 16.15
N LYS A 50 -5.57 7.68 16.15
CA LYS A 50 -6.55 8.32 17.04
C LYS A 50 -6.60 7.57 18.37
N ASN A 51 -7.12 8.23 19.40
CA ASN A 51 -7.18 7.66 20.75
C ASN A 51 -7.83 6.26 20.75
N VAL A 52 -7.14 5.28 21.33
CA VAL A 52 -7.61 3.90 21.43
C VAL A 52 -8.15 3.66 22.83
N THR A 53 -9.39 3.19 22.95
CA THR A 53 -10.04 2.94 24.26
C THR A 53 -9.49 1.70 24.97
N GLU A 54 -9.13 0.66 24.22
CA GLU A 54 -8.59 -0.59 24.75
C GLU A 54 -7.20 -0.87 24.18
N VAL A 55 -6.19 -0.66 25.02
CA VAL A 55 -4.78 -0.90 24.67
C VAL A 55 -4.37 -2.28 25.16
N ASP A 56 -4.15 -3.20 24.22
CA ASP A 56 -3.60 -4.53 24.48
C ASP A 56 -2.13 -4.65 24.05
N ALA A 57 -1.49 -5.77 24.41
CA ALA A 57 -0.09 -6.01 24.12
C ALA A 57 0.20 -6.14 22.60
N GLU A 58 -0.75 -6.60 21.80
CA GLU A 58 -0.58 -6.76 20.35
C GLU A 58 -0.56 -5.40 19.66
N LYS A 59 -1.47 -4.49 20.03
CA LYS A 59 -1.50 -3.10 19.56
C LYS A 59 -0.22 -2.35 19.95
N ILE A 60 0.24 -2.49 21.19
CA ILE A 60 1.51 -1.87 21.64
C ILE A 60 2.67 -2.40 20.79
N LYS A 61 2.74 -3.72 20.56
CA LYS A 61 3.82 -4.35 19.80
C LYS A 61 3.82 -3.90 18.34
N PHE A 62 2.64 -3.75 17.75
CA PHE A 62 2.48 -3.25 16.40
C PHE A 62 2.95 -1.80 16.28
N VAL A 63 2.47 -0.90 17.16
CA VAL A 63 2.87 0.52 17.14
C VAL A 63 4.37 0.69 17.40
N ALA A 64 4.93 -0.05 18.36
CA ALA A 64 6.37 -0.05 18.65
C ALA A 64 7.19 -0.40 17.41
N LYS A 65 6.79 -1.44 16.67
CA LYS A 65 7.47 -1.87 15.45
C LYS A 65 7.31 -0.85 14.31
N THR A 66 6.11 -0.30 14.13
CA THR A 66 5.80 0.65 13.05
C THR A 66 6.49 2.00 13.24
N ALA A 67 6.45 2.55 14.45
CA ALA A 67 7.09 3.81 14.80
C ALA A 67 8.58 3.66 15.16
N ASN A 68 9.08 2.42 15.25
CA ASN A 68 10.45 2.09 15.68
C ASN A 68 10.80 2.70 17.05
N VAL A 69 9.92 2.50 18.03
CA VAL A 69 10.06 2.99 19.41
C VAL A 69 9.91 1.85 20.41
N ASN A 70 10.32 2.08 21.66
CA ASN A 70 10.10 1.11 22.73
C ASN A 70 8.62 1.00 23.13
N PHE A 71 8.26 -0.05 23.88
CA PHE A 71 6.88 -0.32 24.26
C PHE A 71 6.25 0.77 25.16
N VAL A 72 7.05 1.44 25.98
CA VAL A 72 6.56 2.53 26.86
C VAL A 72 6.11 3.72 26.01
N ILE A 73 6.92 4.11 25.04
CA ILE A 73 6.59 5.20 24.10
C ILE A 73 5.42 4.79 23.21
N ALA A 74 5.39 3.56 22.71
CA ALA A 74 4.27 3.07 21.89
C ALA A 74 2.94 3.11 22.65
N LYS A 75 2.94 2.73 23.94
CA LYS A 75 1.75 2.85 24.80
C LYS A 75 1.32 4.32 24.95
N GLN A 76 2.26 5.22 25.20
CA GLN A 76 1.97 6.66 25.26
C GLN A 76 1.43 7.21 23.94
N MET A 77 1.88 6.70 22.79
CA MET A 77 1.36 7.09 21.48
C MET A 77 -0.09 6.62 21.27
N LEU A 78 -0.46 5.45 21.77
CA LEU A 78 -1.84 4.94 21.72
C LEU A 78 -2.79 5.73 22.64
N GLU A 79 -2.29 6.22 23.77
CA GLU A 79 -3.04 7.04 24.74
C GLU A 79 -3.14 8.52 24.32
N LYS A 80 -2.17 9.03 23.55
CA LYS A 80 -2.18 10.40 23.03
C LYS A 80 -3.12 10.51 21.82
N ARG A 81 -3.87 11.60 21.76
CA ARG A 81 -4.64 11.96 20.56
C ARG A 81 -3.66 12.36 19.44
N GLU A 82 -3.85 11.78 18.25
CA GLU A 82 -3.16 12.15 17.00
C GLU A 82 -1.64 11.93 17.02
N ALA A 83 -1.19 10.78 17.53
CA ALA A 83 0.22 10.41 17.45
C ALA A 83 0.60 9.96 16.03
N CYS A 84 1.57 10.64 15.41
CA CYS A 84 2.14 10.19 14.14
C CYS A 84 3.01 8.94 14.37
N ILE A 85 2.70 7.84 13.69
CA ILE A 85 3.40 6.56 13.85
C ILE A 85 4.25 6.18 12.64
N LEU A 86 3.97 6.76 11.47
CA LEU A 86 4.70 6.43 10.25
C LEU A 86 4.62 7.58 9.25
N LYS A 87 5.75 7.87 8.60
CA LYS A 87 5.82 8.68 7.40
C LYS A 87 6.47 7.86 6.30
N ALA A 88 5.75 7.61 5.20
CA ALA A 88 6.24 6.79 4.11
C ALA A 88 5.42 6.98 2.82
N LYS A 89 5.92 6.42 1.72
CA LYS A 89 5.18 6.30 0.45
C LYS A 89 4.02 5.32 0.55
N ALA A 90 3.06 5.46 -0.37
CA ALA A 90 1.84 4.68 -0.38
C ALA A 90 2.00 3.14 -0.28
N PRO A 91 2.98 2.50 -0.94
CA PRO A 91 3.17 1.05 -0.86
C PRO A 91 3.50 0.54 0.55
N LYS A 92 4.16 1.38 1.37
CA LYS A 92 4.47 1.05 2.77
C LYS A 92 3.31 1.39 3.71
N ILE A 93 2.50 2.38 3.37
CA ILE A 93 1.38 2.85 4.19
C ILE A 93 0.20 1.89 4.10
N LYS A 94 -0.12 1.39 2.90
CA LYS A 94 -1.22 0.43 2.66
C LYS A 94 -1.23 -0.79 3.59
N PRO A 95 -0.14 -1.58 3.73
CA PRO A 95 -0.16 -2.75 4.61
C PRO A 95 -0.32 -2.37 6.09
N VAL A 96 0.18 -1.20 6.50
CA VAL A 96 0.05 -0.71 7.86
C VAL A 96 -1.40 -0.31 8.15
N ILE A 97 -2.07 0.36 7.21
CA ILE A 97 -3.50 0.67 7.27
C ILE A 97 -4.34 -0.60 7.42
N THR A 98 -4.10 -1.61 6.58
CA THR A 98 -4.82 -2.89 6.66
C THR A 98 -4.65 -3.52 8.04
N LYS A 99 -3.43 -3.52 8.59
CA LYS A 99 -3.19 -4.06 9.93
C LYS A 99 -3.84 -3.24 11.05
N LEU A 100 -3.89 -1.91 10.93
CA LEU A 100 -4.60 -1.05 11.88
C LEU A 100 -6.12 -1.35 11.87
N GLN A 101 -6.71 -1.56 10.69
CA GLN A 101 -8.11 -1.94 10.55
C GLN A 101 -8.40 -3.31 11.17
N GLU A 102 -7.53 -4.30 10.94
CA GLU A 102 -7.64 -5.63 11.58
C GLU A 102 -7.58 -5.56 13.12
N LEU A 103 -6.76 -4.65 13.65
CA LEU A 103 -6.62 -4.43 15.10
C LEU A 103 -7.70 -3.50 15.68
N GLY A 104 -8.61 -2.98 14.86
CA GLY A 104 -9.64 -2.04 15.30
C GLY A 104 -9.06 -0.74 15.88
N ILE A 105 -7.92 -0.27 15.36
CA ILE A 105 -7.31 1.00 15.76
C ILE A 105 -7.80 2.09 14.80
N ASP A 106 -8.41 3.13 15.34
CA ASP A 106 -8.79 4.31 14.56
C ASP A 106 -7.55 5.11 14.13
N PHE A 107 -7.53 5.60 12.89
CA PHE A 107 -6.40 6.33 12.32
C PHE A 107 -6.83 7.49 11.40
N ASN A 108 -5.85 8.30 11.02
CA ASN A 108 -5.95 9.34 9.99
C ASN A 108 -4.69 9.29 9.11
N VAL A 109 -4.85 9.57 7.82
CA VAL A 109 -3.75 9.66 6.86
C VAL A 109 -3.78 11.03 6.21
N ASN A 110 -2.63 11.70 6.18
CA ASN A 110 -2.47 12.99 5.54
C ASN A 110 -1.29 12.97 4.56
N PRO A 111 -1.46 13.36 3.29
CA PRO A 111 -2.70 13.75 2.61
C PRO A 111 -3.68 12.57 2.42
N SER A 112 -4.87 12.83 1.85
CA SER A 112 -5.89 11.79 1.62
C SER A 112 -5.33 10.58 0.88
N PHE A 113 -5.56 9.40 1.44
CA PHE A 113 -5.08 8.14 0.89
C PHE A 113 -6.17 7.48 0.03
N ASN A 114 -5.86 7.24 -1.26
CA ASN A 114 -6.85 6.79 -2.25
C ASN A 114 -6.60 5.36 -2.78
N TYR A 115 -5.82 4.53 -2.06
CA TYR A 115 -5.39 3.19 -2.51
C TYR A 115 -5.83 2.04 -1.59
#